data_AF-A0A9X1I253-F1
#
_entry.id   AF-A0A9X1I253-F1
#
_cell.length_a   1.000
_cell.length_b   1.000
_cell.length_c   1.000
_cell.angle_alpha   90.00
_cell.angle_beta   90.00
_cell.angle_gamma   90.00
#
_symmetry.space_group_name_H-M   'P 1'
#
loop_
_entity.id
_entity.type
_entity.pdbx_description
1 polymer ?
#
loop_
_entity_poly.entity_id
_entity_poly.type
_entity_poly.pdbx_seq_one_letter_code
_entity_poly.pdbx_strand_id
1 'polypeptide(L)'
;AYSKINTNRWYVGLKNGGLMFSANGGQNFSTSNYSGPWPGQDDSHRKRRTVIATSPIDESTVYFAGKGNLFLESKDGGLNFTNKNTGLNVARITDLAVS
;
A
#
# COMPACT_ATOMS: atom_id res chain seq x y z
N ALA A 1 0.99 -1.03 -8.74
CA ALA A 1 0.43 0.32 -8.98
C ALA A 1 1.58 1.29 -9.23
N TYR A 2 1.33 2.44 -9.84
CA TYR A 2 2.33 3.51 -9.96
C TYR A 2 1.65 4.86 -9.73
N SER A 3 2.41 5.87 -9.31
CA SER A 3 1.88 7.22 -9.12
C SER A 3 1.57 7.86 -10.47
N LYS A 4 0.32 8.31 -10.65
CA LYS A 4 -0.11 8.96 -11.91
C LYS A 4 0.52 10.33 -12.13
N ILE A 5 0.99 10.98 -11.06
CA ILE A 5 1.65 12.30 -11.10
C ILE A 5 3.18 12.21 -11.03
N ASN A 6 3.73 11.06 -10.64
CA ASN A 6 5.16 10.77 -10.74
C ASN A 6 5.37 9.33 -11.24
N THR A 7 5.56 9.19 -12.54
CA THR A 7 5.68 7.87 -13.21
C THR A 7 6.94 7.11 -12.84
N ASN A 8 7.88 7.71 -12.10
CA ASN A 8 9.04 6.99 -11.55
C ASN A 8 8.69 6.23 -10.27
N ARG A 9 7.57 6.54 -9.61
CA ARG A 9 7.15 5.87 -8.38
C ARG A 9 6.25 4.68 -8.65
N TRP A 10 6.77 3.47 -8.41
CA TRP A 10 6.04 2.22 -8.60
C TRP A 10 5.93 1.46 -7.28
N TYR A 11 4.88 0.66 -7.15
CA TYR A 11 4.54 -0.05 -5.91
C TYR A 11 4.07 -1.47 -6.22
N VAL A 12 4.63 -2.43 -5.50
CA VAL A 12 4.31 -3.85 -5.62
C VAL A 12 3.99 -4.41 -4.24
N GLY A 13 2.79 -4.97 -4.10
CA GLY A 13 2.40 -5.73 -2.91
C GLY A 13 2.88 -7.18 -3.03
N LEU A 14 3.51 -7.70 -1.98
CA LEU A 14 4.02 -9.06 -1.91
C LEU A 14 3.00 -10.00 -1.26
N LYS A 15 3.08 -11.28 -1.57
CA LYS A 15 2.17 -12.31 -1.00
C LYS A 15 2.22 -12.35 0.53
N ASN A 16 3.40 -12.18 1.12
CA ASN A 16 3.61 -12.15 2.57
C ASN A 16 3.10 -10.85 3.23
N GLY A 17 2.54 -9.93 2.45
CA GLY A 17 1.97 -8.67 2.88
C GLY A 17 2.90 -7.47 2.76
N GLY A 18 4.21 -7.67 2.62
CA GLY A 18 5.15 -6.55 2.45
C GLY A 18 4.84 -5.71 1.21
N LEU A 19 5.21 -4.43 1.24
CA LEU A 19 5.20 -3.58 0.05
C LEU A 19 6.65 -3.27 -0.35
N MET A 20 6.90 -3.26 -1.65
CA MET A 20 8.13 -2.73 -2.23
C MET A 20 7.81 -1.52 -3.10
N PHE A 21 8.71 -0.55 -3.12
CA PHE A 21 8.56 0.66 -3.92
C PHE A 21 9.77 0.87 -4.82
N SER A 22 9.56 1.54 -5.95
CA SER A 22 10.62 2.01 -6.85
C SER A 22 10.55 3.52 -6.93
N ALA A 23 11.71 4.18 -7.08
CA ALA A 23 11.82 5.60 -7.34
C ALA A 23 12.37 5.92 -8.74
N ASN A 24 12.54 4.92 -9.60
CA ASN A 24 13.16 5.06 -10.92
C ASN A 24 12.42 4.29 -12.03
N GLY A 25 11.09 4.27 -11.95
CA GLY A 25 10.24 3.72 -13.01
C GLY A 25 10.25 2.19 -13.05
N GLY A 26 10.53 1.54 -11.92
CA GLY A 26 10.55 0.08 -11.82
C GLY A 26 11.86 -0.57 -12.24
N GLN A 27 12.94 0.19 -12.47
CA GLN A 27 14.26 -0.39 -12.76
C GLN A 27 14.82 -1.14 -11.55
N ASN A 28 14.61 -0.61 -10.34
CA ASN A 28 14.89 -1.32 -9.09
C ASN A 28 13.86 -1.01 -8.01
N PHE A 29 13.78 -1.90 -7.02
CA PHE A 29 12.80 -1.83 -5.93
C PHE A 29 13.48 -1.95 -4.57
N SER A 30 13.00 -1.16 -3.63
CA SER A 30 13.41 -1.15 -2.23
C SER A 30 12.27 -1.66 -1.35
N THR A 31 12.61 -2.29 -0.23
CA THR A 31 11.64 -2.71 0.78
C THR A 31 11.08 -1.50 1.52
N SER A 32 9.76 -1.45 1.68
CA SER A 32 9.13 -0.47 2.55
C SER A 32 9.26 -0.86 4.02
N ASN A 33 9.20 0.14 4.91
CA ASN A 33 9.30 -0.03 6.35
C ASN A 33 7.93 0.17 7.01
N TYR A 34 7.61 -0.71 7.95
CA TYR A 34 6.48 -0.59 8.86
C TYR A 34 6.82 -1.35 10.14
N SER A 35 6.53 -0.76 11.31
CA SER A 35 6.83 -1.37 12.61
C SER A 35 5.81 -2.44 13.02
N GLY A 36 4.63 -2.45 12.40
CA GLY A 36 3.57 -3.41 12.66
C GLY A 36 3.52 -4.57 11.65
N PRO A 37 2.54 -5.48 11.79
CA PRO A 37 2.32 -6.54 10.81
C PRO A 37 1.84 -5.94 9.49
N TRP A 38 2.40 -6.37 8.37
CA TRP A 38 1.95 -5.87 7.07
C TRP A 38 0.54 -6.39 6.68
N PRO A 39 -0.25 -5.63 5.90
CA PRO A 39 -1.49 -6.10 5.34
C PRO A 39 -1.26 -7.31 4.41
N GLY A 40 -1.80 -8.47 4.77
CA GLY A 40 -1.53 -9.72 4.05
C GLY A 40 -2.47 -10.02 2.89
N GLN A 41 -2.11 -11.04 2.10
CA GLN A 41 -2.98 -11.73 1.16
C GLN A 41 -3.52 -13.03 1.78
N ASP A 42 -4.58 -13.63 1.22
CA ASP A 42 -5.03 -14.97 1.56
C ASP A 42 -5.36 -15.77 0.30
N ASP A 43 -4.89 -17.02 0.24
CA ASP A 43 -5.14 -17.98 -0.82
C ASP A 43 -6.51 -18.69 -0.68
N SER A 44 -7.29 -18.37 0.36
CA SER A 44 -8.64 -18.91 0.54
C SER A 44 -9.60 -18.51 -0.58
N HIS A 45 -10.73 -19.23 -0.69
CA HIS A 45 -11.78 -18.95 -1.67
C HIS A 45 -12.33 -17.50 -1.61
N ARG A 46 -12.09 -16.79 -0.50
CA ARG A 46 -12.49 -15.38 -0.31
C ARG A 46 -11.54 -14.38 -1.02
N LYS A 47 -10.42 -14.86 -1.56
CA LYS A 47 -9.40 -14.11 -2.34
C LYS A 47 -9.14 -12.72 -1.78
N ARG A 48 -8.67 -12.66 -0.52
CA ARG A 48 -8.37 -11.38 0.13
C ARG A 48 -7.08 -10.83 -0.45
N ARG A 49 -7.21 -9.82 -1.32
CA ARG A 49 -6.08 -9.13 -1.95
C ARG A 49 -5.75 -7.84 -1.23
N THR A 50 -4.47 -7.52 -1.20
CA THR A 50 -3.98 -6.19 -0.88
C THR A 50 -4.31 -5.24 -2.00
N VAL A 51 -4.58 -3.99 -1.65
CA VAL A 51 -4.93 -2.91 -2.55
C VAL A 51 -3.97 -1.75 -2.32
N ILE A 52 -3.55 -1.12 -3.41
CA ILE A 52 -2.61 0.01 -3.41
C ILE A 52 -3.28 1.16 -4.16
N ALA A 53 -3.29 2.35 -3.58
CA ALA A 53 -3.79 3.55 -4.24
C ALA A 53 -2.83 4.72 -4.04
N THR A 54 -2.64 5.53 -5.07
CA THR A 54 -1.70 6.66 -5.08
C THR A 54 -2.47 7.97 -5.13
N SER A 55 -2.03 8.98 -4.37
CA SER A 55 -2.67 10.29 -4.40
C SER A 55 -2.50 10.98 -5.77
N PRO A 56 -3.57 11.60 -6.31
CA PRO A 56 -3.50 12.37 -7.55
C PRO A 56 -3.01 13.81 -7.33
N ILE A 57 -2.86 14.26 -6.08
CA ILE A 57 -2.47 15.64 -5.73
C ILE A 57 -1.17 15.74 -4.94
N ASP A 58 -0.63 14.61 -4.48
CA ASP A 58 0.63 14.55 -3.73
C ASP A 58 1.39 13.26 -4.10
N GLU A 59 2.50 13.41 -4.81
CA GLU A 59 3.25 12.27 -5.35
C GLU A 59 3.91 11.40 -4.25
N SER A 60 4.07 11.95 -3.05
CA SER A 60 4.67 11.26 -1.91
C SER A 60 3.66 10.39 -1.16
N THR A 61 2.36 10.61 -1.40
CA THR A 61 1.29 9.91 -0.69
C THR A 61 0.88 8.62 -1.41
N VAL A 62 1.02 7.49 -0.71
CA VAL A 62 0.52 6.18 -1.16
C VAL A 62 -0.17 5.45 -0.01
N TYR A 63 -1.25 4.76 -0.36
CA TYR A 63 -2.11 4.01 0.53
C TYR A 63 -2.00 2.53 0.27
N PHE A 64 -1.97 1.74 1.33
CA PHE A 64 -1.89 0.30 1.25
C PHE A 64 -2.81 -0.36 2.27
N ALA A 65 -3.64 -1.31 1.83
CA ALA A 65 -4.54 -2.03 2.72
C ALA A 65 -4.70 -3.49 2.30
N GLY A 66 -5.21 -4.33 3.21
CA GLY A 66 -5.36 -5.76 2.97
C GLY A 66 -5.88 -6.53 4.18
N LYS A 67 -5.54 -7.82 4.25
CA LYS A 67 -5.87 -8.70 5.40
C LYS A 67 -5.22 -8.15 6.68
N GLY A 68 -5.89 -8.38 7.82
CA GLY A 68 -5.51 -7.80 9.12
C GLY A 68 -6.31 -6.53 9.44
N ASN A 69 -7.17 -6.12 8.51
CA ASN A 69 -8.00 -4.92 8.60
C ASN A 69 -7.15 -3.65 8.70
N LEU A 70 -5.93 -3.70 8.19
CA LEU A 70 -4.96 -2.62 8.25
C LEU A 70 -5.09 -1.72 7.04
N PHE A 71 -5.21 -0.42 7.31
CA PHE A 71 -5.09 0.67 6.36
C PHE A 71 -3.83 1.45 6.73
N LEU A 72 -2.87 1.45 5.80
CA LEU A 72 -1.59 2.10 5.96
C LEU A 72 -1.45 3.28 4.99
N GLU A 73 -0.79 4.33 5.43
CA GLU A 73 -0.42 5.50 4.63
C GLU A 73 1.09 5.74 4.72
N SER A 74 1.71 6.01 3.57
CA SER A 74 3.04 6.59 3.48
C SER A 74 2.96 8.02 2.94
N LYS A 75 3.81 8.90 3.47
CA LYS A 75 3.97 10.32 3.08
C LYS A 75 5.38 10.62 2.52
N ASP A 76 6.13 9.57 2.21
CA ASP A 76 7.52 9.65 1.75
C ASP A 76 7.77 8.76 0.54
N GLY A 77 6.72 8.58 -0.28
CA GLY A 77 6.80 7.88 -1.56
C GLY A 77 6.89 6.36 -1.41
N GLY A 78 6.44 5.80 -0.29
CA GLY A 78 6.40 4.36 -0.02
C GLY A 78 7.57 3.85 0.82
N LEU A 79 8.44 4.72 1.35
CA LEU A 79 9.56 4.27 2.18
C LEU A 79 9.10 3.86 3.58
N ASN A 80 8.29 4.68 4.25
CA ASN A 80 7.76 4.38 5.58
C ASN A 80 6.23 4.47 5.58
N PHE A 81 5.60 3.51 6.25
CA PHE A 81 4.15 3.47 6.41
C PHE A 81 3.73 3.68 7.87
N THR A 82 2.56 4.27 8.06
CA THR A 82 1.91 4.49 9.35
C THR A 82 0.49 3.93 9.32
N ASN A 83 0.00 3.43 10.46
CA ASN A 83 -1.34 2.89 10.58
C ASN A 83 -2.38 4.01 10.66
N LYS A 84 -3.47 3.89 9.91
CA LYS A 84 -4.58 4.86 9.83
C LYS A 84 -5.94 4.25 10.20
N ASN A 85 -5.95 3.17 10.96
CA ASN A 85 -7.17 2.52 11.43
C ASN A 85 -7.92 3.27 12.54
N THR A 86 -7.37 4.35 13.10
CA THR A 86 -8.02 5.07 14.20
C THR A 86 -9.42 5.53 13.77
N GLY A 87 -10.45 5.05 14.48
CA GLY A 87 -11.85 5.32 14.16
C GLY A 87 -12.48 4.42 13.08
N LEU A 88 -11.70 3.53 12.45
CA LEU A 88 -12.19 2.56 11.47
C LEU A 88 -12.46 1.21 12.14
N ASN A 89 -13.72 0.97 12.54
CA ASN A 89 -14.17 -0.36 12.94
C ASN A 89 -14.59 -1.17 11.70
N VAL A 90 -13.61 -1.71 10.98
CA VAL A 90 -13.82 -2.41 9.71
C VAL A 90 -13.37 -3.87 9.78
N ALA A 91 -14.22 -4.78 9.28
CA ALA A 91 -13.92 -6.20 9.22
C ALA A 91 -13.10 -6.60 7.97
N ARG A 92 -13.01 -5.69 6.98
CA ARG A 92 -12.25 -5.87 5.74
C ARG A 92 -12.14 -4.53 4.99
N ILE A 93 -10.97 -4.25 4.43
CA ILE A 93 -10.82 -3.29 3.32
C ILE A 93 -10.83 -4.08 2.02
N THR A 94 -11.74 -3.73 1.11
CA THR A 94 -11.93 -4.42 -0.18
C THR A 94 -11.34 -3.68 -1.35
N ASP A 95 -11.28 -2.35 -1.26
CA ASP A 95 -10.81 -1.47 -2.32
C ASP A 95 -10.33 -0.14 -1.73
N LEU A 96 -9.53 0.59 -2.51
CA LEU A 96 -9.10 1.96 -2.23
C LEU A 96 -9.16 2.77 -3.52
N ALA A 97 -9.82 3.92 -3.46
CA ALA A 97 -9.83 4.91 -4.52
C ALA A 97 -9.38 6.26 -3.98
N VAL A 98 -8.70 7.03 -4.81
CA VAL A 98 -8.30 8.41 -4.53
C VAL A 98 -8.67 9.24 -5.76
N SER A 99 -9.24 10.43 -5.52
CA SER A 99 -9.74 11.35 -6.54
C SER A 99 -9.16 12.74 -6.36
#